data_AF-A0A6P1ZQF3-F1
#
_entry.id   AF-A0A6P1ZQF3-F1
#
_cell.length_a   1.000
_cell.length_b   1.000
_cell.length_c   1.000
_cell.angle_alpha   90.00
_cell.angle_beta   90.00
_cell.angle_gamma   90.00
#
_symmetry.space_group_name_H-M   'P 1'
#
loop_
_entity.id
_entity.type
_entity.pdbx_description
1 polymer ?
#
loop_
_entity_poly.entity_id
_entity_poly.type
_entity_poly.pdbx_seq_one_letter_code
_entity_poly.pdbx_strand_id
1 'polypeptide(L)'
;MVNVRKLAKPRNKIAKHIPALERVKTYQEKVHLMVIEVLREESGRELAAVSRFNAQEFDWEKHNSQFRKDYFNTPLKELINYARKLYGLNNLDEIRDRRAAHKAARSKRIDGLNSLSSNSDELIDEDFEQDDEEMELED
;
A
#
# COMPACT_ATOMS: atom_id res chain seq x y z
N MET A 1 -47.23 -22.98 -41.86
CA MET A 1 -45.78 -22.64 -41.81
C MET A 1 -45.44 -22.26 -40.38
N VAL A 2 -44.70 -23.10 -39.64
CA VAL A 2 -44.29 -22.78 -38.26
C VAL A 2 -42.76 -22.77 -38.23
N ASN A 3 -42.20 -21.57 -38.05
CA ASN A 3 -40.78 -21.31 -38.19
C ASN A 3 -40.10 -21.52 -36.82
N VAL A 4 -39.45 -22.67 -36.63
CA VAL A 4 -38.76 -23.02 -35.37
C VAL A 4 -37.39 -22.33 -35.35
N ARG A 5 -37.27 -21.21 -34.64
CA ARG A 5 -35.99 -20.55 -34.39
C ARG A 5 -35.15 -21.39 -33.41
N LYS A 6 -34.06 -21.98 -33.91
CA LYS A 6 -33.05 -22.66 -33.07
C LYS A 6 -32.36 -21.61 -32.18
N LEU A 7 -32.64 -21.63 -30.88
CA LEU A 7 -31.89 -20.90 -29.86
C LEU A 7 -30.50 -21.53 -29.73
N ALA A 8 -29.47 -20.78 -30.14
CA ALA A 8 -28.08 -21.17 -29.94
C ALA A 8 -27.76 -21.15 -28.43
N LYS A 9 -27.29 -22.29 -27.90
CA LYS A 9 -26.81 -22.41 -26.52
C LYS A 9 -25.64 -21.43 -26.30
N PRO A 10 -25.61 -20.67 -25.18
CA PRO A 10 -24.47 -19.85 -24.85
C PRO A 10 -23.26 -20.77 -24.63
N ARG A 11 -22.21 -20.57 -25.45
CA ARG A 11 -20.91 -21.21 -25.24
C ARG A 11 -20.34 -20.67 -23.93
N ASN A 12 -20.35 -21.48 -22.88
CA ASN A 12 -19.62 -21.22 -21.65
C ASN A 12 -18.15 -21.01 -22.03
N LYS A 13 -17.66 -19.77 -21.92
CA LYS A 13 -16.24 -19.47 -22.07
C LYS A 13 -15.53 -20.17 -20.93
N ILE A 14 -14.79 -21.23 -21.24
CA ILE A 14 -13.87 -21.86 -20.30
C ILE A 14 -12.90 -20.77 -19.88
N ALA A 15 -12.99 -20.31 -18.63
CA ALA A 15 -12.06 -19.35 -18.09
C ALA A 15 -10.66 -19.98 -18.17
N LYS A 16 -9.74 -19.33 -18.89
CA LYS A 16 -8.36 -19.82 -18.97
C LYS A 16 -7.80 -19.88 -17.54
N HIS A 17 -7.32 -21.04 -17.13
CA HIS A 17 -6.64 -21.19 -15.86
C HIS A 17 -5.35 -20.35 -15.90
N ILE A 18 -5.27 -19.36 -15.02
CA ILE A 18 -4.05 -18.58 -14.77
C ILE A 18 -3.45 -19.10 -13.46
N PRO A 19 -2.24 -19.67 -13.47
CA PRO A 19 -1.51 -20.08 -12.27
C PRO A 19 -1.47 -18.98 -11.21
N ALA A 20 -1.50 -19.36 -9.94
CA ALA A 20 -1.58 -18.40 -8.84
C ALA A 20 -0.37 -17.45 -8.80
N LEU A 21 0.84 -17.95 -9.03
CA LEU A 21 2.07 -17.15 -8.99
C LEU A 21 2.15 -16.09 -10.11
N GLU A 22 1.51 -16.33 -11.26
CA GLU A 22 1.45 -15.34 -12.35
C GLU A 22 0.59 -14.12 -12.00
N ARG A 23 -0.22 -14.21 -10.94
CA ARG A 23 -1.03 -13.09 -10.43
C ARG A 23 -0.27 -12.26 -9.40
N VAL A 24 0.88 -12.74 -8.91
CA VAL A 24 1.64 -12.09 -7.85
C VAL A 24 2.44 -10.94 -8.45
N LYS A 25 2.41 -9.79 -7.77
CA LYS A 25 3.24 -8.64 -8.13
C LYS A 25 4.72 -8.97 -8.00
N THR A 26 5.50 -8.51 -8.97
CA THR A 26 6.96 -8.58 -8.93
C THR A 26 7.51 -7.83 -7.71
N TYR A 27 8.74 -8.15 -7.32
CA TYR A 27 9.41 -7.44 -6.23
C TYR A 27 9.49 -5.94 -6.48
N GLN A 28 9.84 -5.53 -7.71
CA GLN A 28 9.94 -4.13 -8.09
C GLN A 28 8.60 -3.38 -7.97
N GLU A 29 7.48 -4.02 -8.34
CA GLU A 29 6.15 -3.45 -8.11
C GLU A 29 5.84 -3.30 -6.63
N LYS A 30 6.24 -4.26 -5.78
CA LYS A 30 6.06 -4.16 -4.32
C LYS A 30 6.86 -2.99 -3.75
N VAL A 31 8.12 -2.82 -4.16
CA VAL A 31 8.97 -1.69 -3.77
C VAL A 31 8.35 -0.37 -4.24
N HIS A 32 7.87 -0.32 -5.48
CA HIS A 32 7.18 0.87 -5.99
C HIS A 32 5.96 1.25 -5.15
N LEU A 33 5.09 0.28 -4.85
CA LEU A 33 3.91 0.49 -4.01
C LEU A 33 4.30 0.93 -2.59
N MET A 34 5.39 0.40 -2.05
CA MET A 34 5.93 0.80 -0.74
C MET A 34 6.31 2.28 -0.72
N VAL A 35 7.07 2.74 -1.71
CA VAL A 35 7.50 4.15 -1.79
C VAL A 35 6.28 5.06 -1.97
N ILE A 36 5.31 4.70 -2.83
CA ILE A 36 4.05 5.43 -2.98
C ILE A 36 3.28 5.52 -1.66
N GLU A 37 3.19 4.42 -0.91
CA GLU A 37 2.49 4.39 0.37
C GLU A 37 3.09 5.41 1.35
N VAL A 38 4.42 5.43 1.48
CA VAL A 38 5.13 6.35 2.38
C VAL A 38 4.95 7.79 1.95
N LEU A 39 5.20 8.12 0.68
CA LEU A 39 5.07 9.50 0.17
C LEU A 39 3.64 10.04 0.35
N ARG A 40 2.63 9.21 0.10
CA ARG A 40 1.22 9.60 0.28
C ARG A 40 0.93 9.92 1.75
N GLU A 41 1.41 9.07 2.66
CA GLU A 41 1.19 9.23 4.09
C GLU A 41 1.94 10.45 4.65
N GLU A 42 3.21 10.65 4.28
CA GLU A 42 4.01 11.81 4.69
C GLU A 42 3.37 13.12 4.24
N SER A 43 3.08 13.25 2.93
CA SER A 43 2.44 14.44 2.37
C SER A 43 1.07 14.70 3.00
N GLY A 44 0.28 13.66 3.22
CA GLY A 44 -1.02 13.79 3.87
C GLY A 44 -0.91 14.26 5.32
N ARG A 45 0.06 13.74 6.09
CA ARG A 45 0.28 14.15 7.50
C ARG A 45 0.71 15.60 7.60
N GLU A 46 1.60 16.04 6.73
CA GLU A 46 2.07 17.42 6.69
C GLU A 46 0.94 18.38 6.33
N LEU A 47 0.19 18.09 5.25
CA LEU A 47 -0.94 18.92 4.83
C LEU A 47 -2.09 18.92 5.84
N ALA A 48 -2.34 17.78 6.51
CA ALA A 48 -3.29 17.71 7.61
C ALA A 48 -2.85 18.56 8.81
N ALA A 49 -1.56 18.55 9.16
CA ALA A 49 -1.02 19.38 10.24
C ALA A 49 -1.16 20.87 9.91
N VAL A 50 -0.84 21.28 8.67
CA VAL A 50 -1.03 22.66 8.19
C VAL A 50 -2.50 23.07 8.25
N SER A 51 -3.42 22.21 7.78
CA SER A 51 -4.86 22.49 7.81
C SER A 51 -5.35 22.67 9.24
N ARG A 52 -4.93 21.80 10.18
CA ARG A 52 -5.26 21.91 11.60
C ARG A 52 -4.76 23.22 12.21
N PHE A 53 -3.54 23.64 11.88
CA PHE A 53 -2.98 24.92 12.34
C PHE A 53 -3.82 26.11 11.85
N ASN A 54 -4.34 26.02 10.63
CA ASN A 54 -5.19 27.03 10.00
C ASN A 54 -6.67 26.91 10.35
N ALA A 55 -7.05 26.03 11.29
CA ALA A 55 -8.44 25.71 11.64
C ALA A 55 -9.31 25.29 10.42
N GLN A 56 -8.69 24.62 9.45
CA GLN A 56 -9.33 24.04 8.26
C GLN A 56 -9.42 22.52 8.37
N GLU A 57 -10.40 21.95 7.68
CA GLU A 57 -10.54 20.51 7.55
C GLU A 57 -9.66 19.96 6.42
N PHE A 58 -9.00 18.84 6.67
CA PHE A 58 -8.21 18.14 5.67
C PHE A 58 -8.92 16.88 5.20
N ASP A 59 -9.23 16.84 3.90
CA ASP A 59 -9.89 15.70 3.26
C ASP A 59 -8.87 14.66 2.78
N TRP A 60 -8.74 13.61 3.58
CA TRP A 60 -7.87 12.46 3.30
C TRP A 60 -8.29 11.69 2.05
N GLU A 61 -9.59 11.58 1.76
CA GLU A 61 -10.07 10.81 0.61
C GLU A 61 -9.74 11.53 -0.69
N LYS A 62 -9.98 12.83 -0.73
CA LYS A 62 -9.60 13.69 -1.86
C LYS A 62 -8.09 13.68 -2.08
N HIS A 63 -7.28 13.84 -1.02
CA HIS A 63 -5.82 13.73 -1.11
C HIS A 63 -5.40 12.38 -1.67
N ASN A 64 -5.92 11.28 -1.14
CA ASN A 64 -5.56 9.93 -1.57
C ASN A 64 -5.93 9.66 -3.04
N SER A 65 -7.10 10.14 -3.48
CA SER A 65 -7.53 10.04 -4.88
C SER A 65 -6.62 10.85 -5.81
N GLN A 66 -6.32 12.10 -5.44
CA GLN A 66 -5.44 12.97 -6.22
C GLN A 66 -4.03 12.42 -6.30
N PHE A 67 -3.44 12.03 -5.16
CA PHE A 67 -2.10 11.46 -5.09
C PHE A 67 -1.95 10.21 -5.98
N ARG A 68 -2.95 9.32 -5.97
CA ARG A 68 -2.93 8.14 -6.86
C ARG A 68 -2.96 8.53 -8.34
N LYS A 69 -3.76 9.52 -8.72
CA LYS A 69 -3.81 9.99 -10.11
C LYS A 69 -2.48 10.58 -10.56
N ASP A 70 -1.84 11.34 -9.68
CA ASP A 70 -0.63 12.09 -10.01
C ASP A 70 0.61 11.19 -10.05
N TYR A 71 0.71 10.22 -9.14
CA TYR A 71 1.97 9.49 -8.90
C TYR A 71 1.94 7.99 -9.22
N PHE A 72 0.79 7.41 -9.57
CA PHE A 72 0.71 5.95 -9.81
C PHE A 72 1.60 5.45 -10.95
N ASN A 73 1.82 6.26 -11.99
CA ASN A 73 2.67 5.90 -13.12
C ASN A 73 4.08 6.51 -13.04
N THR A 74 4.43 7.16 -11.94
CA THR A 74 5.72 7.83 -11.78
C THR A 74 6.84 6.79 -11.60
N PRO A 75 7.97 6.88 -12.32
CA PRO A 75 9.07 5.92 -12.18
C PRO A 75 9.62 5.85 -10.75
N LEU A 76 10.01 4.65 -10.30
CA LEU A 76 10.54 4.42 -8.94
C LEU A 76 11.71 5.36 -8.59
N LYS A 77 12.61 5.62 -9.56
CA LYS A 77 13.74 6.54 -9.39
C LYS A 77 13.30 7.95 -9.02
N GLU A 78 12.21 8.44 -9.61
CA GLU A 78 11.66 9.76 -9.31
C GLU A 78 10.96 9.78 -7.94
N LEU A 79 10.23 8.72 -7.60
CA LEU A 79 9.62 8.56 -6.29
C LEU A 79 10.66 8.58 -5.16
N ILE A 80 11.76 7.85 -5.31
CA ILE A 80 12.88 7.86 -4.35
C ILE A 80 13.49 9.27 -4.25
N ASN A 81 13.60 9.98 -5.36
CA ASN A 81 14.11 11.35 -5.37
C ASN A 81 13.16 12.32 -4.63
N TYR A 82 11.84 12.16 -4.73
CA TYR A 82 10.90 12.90 -3.91
C TYR A 82 11.04 12.58 -2.43
N ALA A 83 11.19 11.30 -2.08
CA ALA A 83 11.39 10.87 -0.69
C ALA A 83 12.64 11.52 -0.07
N ARG A 84 13.74 11.57 -0.82
CA ARG A 84 14.97 12.24 -0.40
C ARG A 84 14.79 13.74 -0.25
N LYS A 85 14.24 14.41 -1.27
CA LYS A 85 14.15 15.88 -1.31
C LYS A 85 13.17 16.46 -0.29
N LEU A 86 12.05 15.78 -0.07
CA LEU A 86 10.97 16.28 0.78
C LEU A 86 11.09 15.80 2.23
N TYR A 87 11.59 14.58 2.43
CA TYR A 87 11.53 13.92 3.75
C TYR A 87 12.90 13.43 4.26
N GLY A 88 13.98 13.69 3.51
CA GLY A 88 15.34 13.30 3.90
C GLY A 88 15.60 11.80 3.86
N LEU A 89 14.74 11.02 3.19
CA LEU A 89 14.86 9.55 3.09
C LEU A 89 15.79 9.18 1.94
N ASN A 90 17.03 8.78 2.25
CA ASN A 90 18.12 8.70 1.29
C ASN A 90 18.16 7.42 0.47
N ASN A 91 17.67 6.32 1.06
CA ASN A 91 17.71 4.96 0.54
C ASN A 91 16.39 4.21 0.83
N LEU A 92 16.28 2.97 0.34
CA LEU A 92 15.06 2.17 0.50
C LEU A 92 14.84 1.67 1.93
N ASP A 93 15.91 1.47 2.70
CA ASP A 93 15.83 0.99 4.08
C ASP A 93 15.20 2.05 4.98
N GLU A 94 15.63 3.31 4.87
CA GLU A 94 15.00 4.43 5.57
C GLU A 94 13.51 4.58 5.19
N ILE A 95 13.13 4.28 3.95
CA ILE A 95 11.73 4.28 3.51
C ILE A 95 10.96 3.11 4.15
N ARG A 96 11.57 1.92 4.24
CA ARG A 96 10.99 0.74 4.91
C ARG A 96 10.78 1.02 6.40
N ASP A 97 11.76 1.59 7.07
CA ASP A 97 11.68 1.96 8.49
C ASP A 97 10.59 3.00 8.72
N ARG A 98 10.50 4.01 7.83
CA ARG A 98 9.44 5.01 7.90
C ARG A 98 8.06 4.39 7.74
N ARG A 99 7.92 3.44 6.81
CA ARG A 99 6.66 2.68 6.63
C ARG A 99 6.30 1.88 7.87
N ALA A 100 7.27 1.24 8.51
CA ALA A 100 7.05 0.51 9.76
C ALA A 100 6.57 1.46 10.87
N ALA A 101 7.20 2.64 11.00
CA ALA A 101 6.77 3.68 11.93
C ALA A 101 5.32 4.16 11.66
N HIS A 102 4.94 4.33 10.39
CA HIS A 102 3.55 4.67 10.02
C HIS A 102 2.55 3.58 10.41
N LYS A 103 2.91 2.31 10.21
CA LYS A 103 2.08 1.16 10.62
C LYS A 103 1.93 1.12 12.13
N ALA A 104 3.03 1.23 12.88
CA ALA A 104 3.01 1.27 14.33
C ALA A 104 2.14 2.42 14.86
N ALA A 105 2.23 3.61 14.25
CA ALA A 105 1.39 4.75 14.61
C ALA A 105 -0.11 4.56 14.25
N ARG A 106 -0.43 3.75 13.24
CA ARG A 106 -1.81 3.34 12.93
C ARG A 106 -2.31 2.33 13.96
N SER A 107 -1.53 1.29 14.27
CA SER A 107 -1.87 0.27 15.27
C SER A 107 -2.16 0.93 16.61
N LYS A 108 -1.25 1.77 17.13
CA LYS A 108 -1.43 2.46 18.43
C LYS A 108 -2.73 3.28 18.51
N ARG A 109 -3.21 3.86 17.41
CA ARG A 109 -4.49 4.59 17.38
C ARG A 109 -5.68 3.63 17.45
N ILE A 110 -5.60 2.50 16.76
CA ILE A 110 -6.63 1.45 16.80
C ILE A 110 -6.63 0.80 18.18
N ASP A 111 -5.47 0.45 18.74
CA ASP A 111 -5.33 -0.13 20.07
C ASP A 111 -5.80 0.83 21.16
N GLY A 112 -5.51 2.13 21.03
CA GLY A 112 -6.05 3.15 21.93
C GLY A 112 -7.58 3.29 21.85
N LEU A 113 -8.16 3.12 20.65
CA LEU A 113 -9.61 3.11 20.44
C LEU A 113 -10.26 1.82 20.97
N ASN A 114 -9.61 0.68 20.75
CA ASN A 114 -10.04 -0.65 21.22
C ASN A 114 -9.85 -0.80 22.73
N SER A 115 -8.86 -0.13 23.33
CA SER A 115 -8.68 -0.08 24.79
C SER A 115 -9.82 0.68 25.48
N LEU A 116 -10.39 1.70 24.82
CA LEU A 116 -11.61 2.39 25.24
C LEU A 116 -12.89 1.56 24.96
N SER A 117 -12.80 0.52 24.14
CA SER A 117 -13.87 -0.40 23.76
C SER A 117 -13.51 -1.83 24.20
N SER A 118 -13.29 -2.03 25.50
CA SER A 118 -12.88 -3.34 26.05
C SER A 118 -13.75 -4.52 25.56
N ASN A 119 -13.03 -5.57 25.15
CA ASN A 119 -13.45 -6.96 24.86
C ASN A 119 -14.04 -7.26 23.47
N SER A 120 -13.18 -7.67 22.53
CA SER A 120 -13.27 -8.99 21.84
C SER A 120 -12.32 -9.10 20.64
N ASP A 121 -11.69 -10.26 20.54
CA ASP A 121 -11.08 -10.90 19.37
C ASP A 121 -9.68 -10.48 18.88
N GLU A 122 -8.74 -11.35 19.27
CA GLU A 122 -7.53 -11.76 18.56
C GLU A 122 -7.59 -11.59 17.03
N LEU A 123 -6.66 -10.81 16.48
CA LEU A 123 -6.07 -11.09 15.17
C LEU A 123 -4.56 -10.91 15.28
N ILE A 124 -3.91 -12.05 15.51
CA ILE A 124 -2.49 -12.29 15.28
C ILE A 124 -2.25 -12.10 13.78
N ASP A 125 -1.53 -11.05 13.40
CA ASP A 125 -0.80 -11.05 12.12
C ASP A 125 0.64 -11.39 12.45
N GLU A 126 1.01 -12.64 12.13
CA GLU A 126 2.34 -13.23 12.32
C GLU A 126 3.44 -12.34 11.74
N ASP A 127 4.44 -12.08 12.59
CA ASP A 127 5.75 -11.56 12.24
C ASP A 127 6.31 -12.31 11.03
N PHE A 128 6.44 -11.60 9.92
CA PHE A 128 7.47 -11.89 8.92
C PHE A 128 8.61 -10.89 9.12
N GLU A 129 9.25 -10.96 10.29
CA GLU A 129 10.62 -10.48 10.47
C GLU A 129 11.54 -11.49 9.79
N GLN A 130 11.86 -11.22 8.52
CA GLN A 130 12.96 -11.91 7.87
C GLN A 130 14.23 -11.20 8.32
N ASP A 131 14.85 -11.74 9.37
CA ASP A 131 16.23 -11.43 9.75
C ASP A 131 17.12 -11.83 8.57
N ASP A 132 17.70 -10.82 7.91
CA ASP A 132 18.77 -11.00 6.94
C ASP A 132 20.07 -11.31 7.73
N GLU A 133 20.20 -12.53 8.27
CA GLU A 133 21.50 -13.01 8.74
C GLU A 133 22.39 -13.32 7.52
N GLU A 134 23.35 -12.42 7.32
CA GLU A 134 24.45 -12.47 6.39
C GLU A 134 25.24 -13.78 6.57
N MET A 135 25.05 -14.73 5.66
CA MET A 135 25.79 -15.99 5.62
C MET A 135 27.18 -15.72 5.02
N GLU A 136 28.17 -15.41 5.87
CA GLU A 136 29.58 -15.44 5.48
C GLU A 136 29.94 -16.89 5.08
N LEU A 137 30.12 -17.11 3.78
CA LEU A 137 30.79 -18.29 3.26
C LEU A 137 32.29 -18.01 3.28
N GLU A 138 33.00 -18.60 4.24
CA GLU A 138 34.46 -18.77 4.12
C GLU A 138 34.76 -20.00 3.24
N ASP A 139 35.69 -19.82 2.30
CA ASP A 139 36.20 -20.79 1.32
C ASP A 139 36.92 -22.01 1.95
#